data_AF-A0A9D5YQN6-F1
#
_entry.id   AF-A0A9D5YQN6-F1
#
_cell.length_a   1.000
_cell.length_b   1.000
_cell.length_c   1.000
_cell.angle_alpha   90.00
_cell.angle_beta   90.00
_cell.angle_gamma   90.00
#
_symmetry.space_group_name_H-M   'P 1'
#
loop_
_entity.id
_entity.type
_entity.pdbx_description
1 polymer ?
#
loop_
_entity_poly.entity_id
_entity_poly.type
_entity_poly.pdbx_seq_one_letter_code
_entity_poly.pdbx_strand_id
1 'polypeptide(L)'
;MSGVNNVDYIKGAVEEYIDAYKRKLEKLQKTIPDLDIERELKVVREKIEEYLKVNNEYAMLMMELETYKDKDSDNYVSLTEIAKLKNPKNPSYVIQNWLRNRNTIEFLSSWETKNNPKYSISGFIVINKKISDPSFSLTVKIWKRFTNATGIISKQGNGGGTYAHRDIAIDFYIWAFPDKRYELIRMISGKASFLEKIKEELKIIKV
;
A
#
# COMPACT_ATOMS: atom_id res chain seq x y z
N MET A 1 -3.30 -5.74 24.63
CA MET A 1 -4.70 -5.36 24.34
C MET A 1 -5.18 -6.28 23.24
N SER A 2 -6.32 -6.93 23.50
CA SER A 2 -6.90 -8.03 22.72
C SER A 2 -7.01 -7.69 21.24
N GLY A 3 -6.27 -8.44 20.42
CA GLY A 3 -6.39 -8.40 18.98
C GLY A 3 -7.79 -8.86 18.59
N VAL A 4 -8.63 -7.91 18.17
CA VAL A 4 -9.75 -8.26 17.31
C VAL A 4 -9.14 -8.98 16.13
N ASN A 5 -9.53 -10.24 15.91
CA ASN A 5 -9.01 -11.04 14.82
C ASN A 5 -9.29 -10.27 13.52
N ASN A 6 -8.26 -9.84 12.81
CA ASN A 6 -8.38 -8.98 11.63
C ASN A 6 -9.28 -9.58 10.53
N VAL A 7 -9.42 -10.90 10.53
CA VAL A 7 -10.35 -11.67 9.69
C VAL A 7 -11.82 -11.36 10.01
N ASP A 8 -12.15 -11.15 11.29
CA ASP A 8 -13.52 -10.94 11.74
C ASP A 8 -14.03 -9.54 11.39
N TYR A 9 -13.14 -8.54 11.35
CA TYR A 9 -13.47 -7.18 10.91
C TYR A 9 -13.84 -7.13 9.42
N ILE A 10 -13.01 -7.74 8.55
CA ILE A 10 -13.28 -7.79 7.11
C ILE A 10 -14.60 -8.55 6.83
N LYS A 11 -14.82 -9.67 7.52
CA LYS A 11 -16.07 -10.43 7.40
C LYS A 11 -17.28 -9.56 7.76
N GLY A 12 -17.20 -8.80 8.85
CA GLY A 12 -18.28 -7.88 9.25
C GLY A 12 -18.64 -6.86 8.18
N ALA A 13 -17.64 -6.22 7.56
CA ALA A 13 -17.87 -5.24 6.49
C ALA A 13 -18.48 -5.86 5.22
N VAL A 14 -18.11 -7.11 4.90
CA VAL A 14 -18.69 -7.85 3.77
C VAL A 14 -20.17 -8.12 4.00
N GLU A 15 -20.53 -8.59 5.19
CA GLU A 15 -21.93 -8.88 5.51
C GLU A 15 -22.79 -7.62 5.46
N GLU A 16 -22.30 -6.48 5.97
CA GLU A 16 -23.01 -5.20 5.89
C GLU A 16 -23.27 -4.76 4.44
N TYR A 17 -22.28 -4.94 3.56
CA TYR A 17 -22.43 -4.66 2.14
C TYR A 17 -23.45 -5.59 1.47
N ILE A 18 -23.38 -6.89 1.75
CA ILE A 18 -24.29 -7.91 1.20
C ILE A 18 -25.73 -7.61 1.63
N ASP A 19 -25.96 -7.24 2.89
CA ASP A 19 -27.27 -6.86 3.40
C ASP A 19 -27.82 -5.60 2.71
N ALA A 20 -26.97 -4.60 2.52
CA ALA A 20 -27.35 -3.39 1.79
C ALA A 20 -27.69 -3.68 0.31
N TYR A 21 -26.96 -4.61 -0.31
CA TYR A 21 -27.21 -5.04 -1.69
C TYR A 21 -28.50 -5.87 -1.80
N LYS A 22 -28.76 -6.80 -0.87
CA LYS A 22 -30.01 -7.57 -0.78
C LYS A 22 -31.22 -6.65 -0.72
N ARG A 23 -31.19 -5.63 0.15
CA ARG A 23 -32.27 -4.62 0.25
C ARG A 23 -32.51 -3.87 -1.06
N LYS A 24 -31.49 -3.68 -1.91
CA LYS A 24 -31.67 -3.09 -3.24
C LYS A 24 -32.32 -4.07 -4.22
N LEU A 25 -31.89 -5.33 -4.21
CA LEU A 25 -32.47 -6.39 -5.06
C LEU A 25 -33.94 -6.65 -4.72
N GLU A 26 -34.32 -6.64 -3.45
CA GLU A 26 -35.72 -6.79 -3.01
C GLU A 26 -36.62 -5.66 -3.54
N LYS A 27 -36.08 -4.44 -3.69
CA LYS A 27 -36.81 -3.33 -4.33
C LYS A 27 -36.98 -3.56 -5.83
N LEU A 28 -35.95 -4.09 -6.50
CA LEU A 28 -35.96 -4.37 -7.94
C LEU A 28 -36.88 -5.55 -8.29
N GLN A 29 -36.99 -6.56 -7.43
CA GLN A 29 -37.84 -7.72 -7.63
C GLN A 29 -39.33 -7.35 -7.72
N LYS A 30 -39.75 -6.23 -7.12
CA LYS A 30 -41.10 -5.67 -7.30
C LYS A 30 -41.41 -5.28 -8.75
N THR A 31 -40.37 -4.95 -9.52
CA THR A 31 -40.47 -4.56 -10.94
C THR A 31 -40.06 -5.70 -11.88
N ILE A 32 -39.24 -6.63 -11.40
CA ILE A 32 -38.75 -7.80 -12.14
C ILE A 32 -39.08 -9.05 -11.30
N PRO A 33 -40.29 -9.63 -11.46
CA PRO A 33 -40.76 -10.73 -10.60
C PRO A 33 -39.88 -11.98 -10.64
N ASP A 34 -39.24 -12.25 -11.79
CA ASP A 34 -38.39 -13.41 -12.00
C ASP A 34 -36.94 -13.19 -11.52
N LEU A 35 -36.64 -12.07 -10.86
CA LEU A 35 -35.31 -11.81 -10.32
C LEU A 35 -34.98 -12.78 -9.18
N ASP A 36 -34.03 -13.67 -9.43
CA ASP A 36 -33.50 -14.61 -8.43
C ASP A 36 -32.45 -13.90 -7.55
N ILE A 37 -32.92 -13.30 -6.46
CA ILE A 37 -32.09 -12.56 -5.49
C ILE A 37 -31.00 -13.46 -4.90
N GLU A 38 -31.29 -14.72 -4.58
CA GLU A 38 -30.34 -15.62 -3.94
C GLU A 38 -29.21 -15.99 -4.90
N ARG A 39 -29.51 -16.22 -6.19
CA ARG A 39 -28.49 -16.38 -7.22
C ARG A 39 -27.62 -15.13 -7.38
N GLU A 40 -28.21 -13.94 -7.41
CA GLU A 40 -27.46 -12.69 -7.53
C GLU A 40 -26.56 -12.43 -6.31
N LEU A 41 -27.06 -12.68 -5.10
CA LEU A 41 -26.28 -12.57 -3.87
C LEU A 41 -25.14 -13.57 -3.84
N LYS A 42 -25.37 -14.82 -4.29
CA LYS A 42 -24.33 -15.84 -4.41
C LYS A 42 -23.22 -15.40 -5.36
N VAL A 43 -23.56 -14.91 -6.55
CA VAL A 43 -22.57 -14.41 -7.54
C VAL A 43 -21.76 -13.24 -6.98
N VAL A 44 -22.40 -12.31 -6.27
CA VAL A 44 -21.71 -11.17 -5.66
C VAL A 44 -20.81 -11.62 -4.50
N ARG A 45 -21.27 -12.54 -3.66
CA ARG A 45 -20.48 -13.11 -2.56
C ARG A 45 -19.24 -13.84 -3.09
N GLU A 46 -19.39 -14.69 -4.10
CA GLU A 46 -18.27 -15.37 -4.77
C GLU A 46 -17.25 -14.37 -5.33
N LYS A 47 -17.73 -13.29 -6.00
CA LYS A 47 -16.85 -12.22 -6.49
C LYS A 47 -16.14 -11.47 -5.37
N ILE A 48 -16.83 -11.13 -4.28
CA ILE A 48 -16.22 -10.43 -3.14
C ILE A 48 -15.19 -11.33 -2.46
N GLU A 49 -15.52 -12.59 -2.20
CA GLU A 49 -14.58 -13.57 -1.65
C GLU A 49 -13.36 -13.74 -2.56
N GLU A 50 -13.56 -13.78 -3.88
CA GLU A 50 -12.48 -13.80 -4.85
C GLU A 50 -11.64 -12.52 -4.81
N TYR A 51 -12.25 -11.33 -4.76
CA TYR A 51 -11.53 -10.06 -4.62
C TYR A 51 -10.77 -9.96 -3.29
N LEU A 52 -11.34 -10.46 -2.20
CA LEU A 52 -10.69 -10.49 -0.90
C LEU A 52 -9.52 -11.46 -0.92
N LYS A 53 -9.67 -12.62 -1.55
CA LYS A 53 -8.59 -13.59 -1.73
C LYS A 53 -7.48 -13.04 -2.62
N VAL A 54 -7.83 -12.33 -3.69
CA VAL A 54 -6.89 -11.74 -4.66
C VAL A 54 -6.25 -10.44 -4.15
N ASN A 55 -6.79 -9.79 -3.13
CA ASN A 55 -6.18 -8.60 -2.52
C ASN A 55 -5.76 -8.84 -1.06
N ASN A 56 -5.74 -10.08 -0.61
CA ASN A 56 -5.50 -10.42 0.80
C ASN A 56 -4.10 -9.96 1.23
N GLU A 57 -3.10 -10.19 0.40
CA GLU A 57 -1.71 -9.82 0.65
C GLU A 57 -1.56 -8.30 0.81
N TYR A 58 -2.24 -7.53 -0.05
CA TYR A 58 -2.28 -6.08 0.06
C TYR A 58 -3.03 -5.63 1.33
N ALA A 59 -4.20 -6.22 1.63
CA ALA A 59 -4.96 -5.89 2.82
C ALA A 59 -4.18 -6.17 4.11
N MET A 60 -3.52 -7.33 4.19
CA MET A 60 -2.65 -7.71 5.31
C MET A 60 -1.50 -6.71 5.47
N LEU A 61 -0.83 -6.33 4.38
CA LEU A 61 0.23 -5.31 4.43
C LEU A 61 -0.31 -3.98 4.97
N MET A 62 -1.48 -3.54 4.51
CA MET A 62 -2.08 -2.28 4.96
C MET A 62 -2.42 -2.31 6.44
N MET A 63 -2.93 -3.44 6.94
CA MET A 63 -3.17 -3.65 8.37
C MET A 63 -1.88 -3.67 9.18
N GLU A 64 -0.82 -4.32 8.68
CA GLU A 64 0.51 -4.30 9.31
C GLU A 64 1.03 -2.86 9.42
N LEU A 65 0.92 -2.06 8.36
CA LEU A 65 1.36 -0.66 8.36
C LEU A 65 0.56 0.24 9.32
N GLU A 66 -0.72 -0.05 9.56
CA GLU A 66 -1.54 0.69 10.52
C GLU A 66 -0.98 0.60 11.95
N THR A 67 -0.31 -0.51 12.29
CA THR A 67 0.34 -0.67 13.60
C THR A 67 1.51 0.29 13.83
N TYR A 68 2.08 0.85 12.75
CA TYR A 68 3.21 1.78 12.77
C TYR A 68 2.79 3.21 12.43
N LYS A 69 1.50 3.48 12.36
CA LYS A 69 0.95 4.78 12.01
C LYS A 69 1.38 5.87 12.99
N ASP A 70 1.61 7.05 12.43
CA ASP A 70 1.90 8.25 13.19
C ASP A 70 0.66 8.70 13.98
N LYS A 71 0.84 8.94 15.29
CA LYS A 71 -0.27 9.33 16.16
C LYS A 71 -0.80 10.73 15.83
N ASP A 72 0.05 11.58 15.24
CA ASP A 72 -0.28 12.97 14.94
C ASP A 72 -0.77 13.17 13.49
N SER A 73 -0.73 12.13 12.64
CA SER A 73 -1.05 12.25 11.23
C SER A 73 -1.51 10.94 10.62
N ASP A 74 -2.74 10.92 10.11
CA ASP A 74 -3.34 9.70 9.58
C ASP A 74 -2.66 9.11 8.33
N ASN A 75 -1.87 9.93 7.64
CA ASN A 75 -1.27 9.56 6.35
C ASN A 75 0.20 9.09 6.46
N TYR A 76 0.80 9.12 7.64
CA TYR A 76 2.22 8.80 7.82
C TYR A 76 2.43 7.54 8.65
N VAL A 77 3.49 6.81 8.31
CA VAL A 77 3.89 5.56 8.96
C VAL A 77 5.34 5.69 9.42
N SER A 78 5.65 5.22 10.62
CA SER A 78 6.99 5.22 11.18
C SER A 78 7.88 4.18 10.50
N LEU A 79 8.77 4.65 9.63
CA LEU A 79 9.82 3.80 9.06
C LEU A 79 10.82 3.37 10.13
N THR A 80 10.96 4.15 11.20
CA THR A 80 11.86 3.81 12.31
C THR A 80 11.37 2.59 13.08
N GLU A 81 10.07 2.48 13.38
CA GLU A 81 9.54 1.29 14.04
C GLU A 81 9.66 0.04 13.15
N ILE A 82 9.35 0.18 11.84
CA ILE A 82 9.55 -0.91 10.87
C ILE A 82 11.03 -1.33 10.81
N ALA A 83 11.94 -0.37 10.75
CA ALA A 83 13.39 -0.62 10.68
C ALA A 83 13.93 -1.34 11.93
N LYS A 84 13.32 -1.11 13.12
CA LYS A 84 13.71 -1.82 14.35
C LYS A 84 13.48 -3.32 14.25
N LEU A 85 12.52 -3.79 13.44
CA LEU A 85 12.31 -5.22 13.19
C LEU A 85 13.51 -5.87 12.49
N LYS A 86 14.28 -5.10 11.71
CA LYS A 86 15.50 -5.57 11.02
C LYS A 86 16.76 -5.31 11.82
N ASN A 87 16.85 -4.15 12.45
CA ASN A 87 17.99 -3.79 13.28
C ASN A 87 17.53 -2.91 14.46
N PRO A 88 17.23 -3.52 15.62
CA PRO A 88 16.79 -2.78 16.79
C PRO A 88 17.85 -1.79 17.31
N LYS A 89 19.13 -2.12 17.13
CA LYS A 89 20.26 -1.32 17.62
C LYS A 89 20.52 -0.09 16.76
N ASN A 90 20.32 -0.19 15.45
CA ASN A 90 20.53 0.91 14.53
C ASN A 90 19.50 0.94 13.39
N PRO A 91 18.24 1.30 13.69
CA PRO A 91 17.18 1.39 12.67
C PRO A 91 17.47 2.47 11.63
N SER A 92 18.17 3.55 12.01
CA SER A 92 18.55 4.63 11.09
C SER A 92 19.44 4.16 9.95
N TYR A 93 20.31 3.17 10.20
CA TYR A 93 21.17 2.58 9.18
C TYR A 93 20.38 1.78 8.14
N VAL A 94 19.31 1.09 8.56
CA VAL A 94 18.42 0.36 7.63
C VAL A 94 17.76 1.34 6.66
N ILE A 95 17.26 2.46 7.16
CA ILE A 95 16.64 3.52 6.34
C ILE A 95 17.67 4.17 5.42
N GLN A 96 18.90 4.41 5.90
CA GLN A 96 19.98 4.94 5.06
C GLN A 96 20.36 3.97 3.93
N ASN A 97 20.38 2.65 4.18
CA ASN A 97 20.66 1.66 3.14
C ASN A 97 19.57 1.64 2.07
N TRP A 98 18.31 1.80 2.45
CA TRP A 98 17.22 1.96 1.47
C TRP A 98 17.42 3.21 0.61
N LEU A 99 17.77 4.35 1.23
CA LEU A 99 18.06 5.61 0.52
C LEU A 99 19.35 5.59 -0.33
N ARG A 100 20.21 4.57 -0.21
CA ARG A 100 21.35 4.38 -1.12
C ARG A 100 20.94 3.73 -2.43
N ASN A 101 19.78 3.09 -2.49
CA ASN A 101 19.31 2.43 -3.70
C ASN A 101 18.83 3.47 -4.73
N ARG A 102 19.43 3.46 -5.92
CA ARG A 102 19.07 4.37 -7.01
C ARG A 102 17.58 4.28 -7.39
N ASN A 103 17.03 3.06 -7.48
CA ASN A 103 15.63 2.85 -7.81
C ASN A 103 14.71 3.44 -6.74
N THR A 104 15.09 3.34 -5.46
CA THR A 104 14.36 3.99 -4.36
C THR A 104 14.36 5.50 -4.53
N ILE A 105 15.50 6.11 -4.86
CA ILE A 105 15.60 7.56 -5.03
C ILE A 105 14.81 8.07 -6.24
N GLU A 106 14.81 7.32 -7.35
CA GLU A 106 13.98 7.61 -8.52
C GLU A 106 12.47 7.41 -8.24
N PHE A 107 12.12 6.38 -7.45
CA PHE A 107 10.76 6.18 -6.96
C PHE A 107 10.28 7.35 -6.09
N LEU A 108 11.07 7.78 -5.11
CA LEU A 108 10.75 8.93 -4.26
C LEU A 108 10.57 10.20 -5.09
N SER A 109 11.45 10.44 -6.07
CA SER A 109 11.33 11.58 -7.00
C SER A 109 10.03 11.54 -7.80
N SER A 110 9.64 10.35 -8.29
CA SER A 110 8.40 10.14 -9.02
C SER A 110 7.16 10.36 -8.15
N TRP A 111 7.18 9.90 -6.90
CA TRP A 111 6.09 10.12 -5.95
C TRP A 111 5.96 11.61 -5.62
N GLU A 112 7.06 12.29 -5.30
CA GLU A 112 7.03 13.73 -4.97
C GLU A 112 6.58 14.57 -6.17
N THR A 113 7.04 14.27 -7.38
CA THR A 113 6.62 15.00 -8.59
C THR A 113 5.10 14.97 -8.80
N LYS A 114 4.45 13.85 -8.46
CA LYS A 114 2.99 13.67 -8.63
C LYS A 114 2.17 14.23 -7.48
N ASN A 115 2.74 14.29 -6.26
CA ASN A 115 1.98 14.54 -5.04
C ASN A 115 2.40 15.81 -4.28
N ASN A 116 3.52 16.44 -4.65
CA ASN A 116 4.08 17.61 -3.98
C ASN A 116 4.34 18.75 -4.98
N PRO A 117 3.43 19.74 -5.09
CA PRO A 117 3.58 20.88 -5.99
C PRO A 117 4.83 21.75 -5.73
N LYS A 118 5.46 21.64 -4.55
CA LYS A 118 6.65 22.40 -4.17
C LYS A 118 7.95 21.61 -4.40
N TYR A 119 7.87 20.42 -4.98
CA TYR A 119 9.02 19.56 -5.22
C TYR A 119 10.04 20.21 -6.16
N SER A 120 11.32 20.13 -5.79
CA SER A 120 12.43 20.70 -6.55
C SER A 120 13.16 19.62 -7.34
N ILE A 121 12.84 19.54 -8.64
CA ILE A 121 13.51 18.66 -9.62
C ILE A 121 14.99 19.04 -9.78
N SER A 122 15.32 20.34 -9.73
CA SER A 122 16.71 20.79 -9.80
C SER A 122 17.52 20.30 -8.59
N GLY A 123 16.92 20.33 -7.39
CA GLY A 123 17.50 19.74 -6.19
C GLY A 123 17.71 18.23 -6.30
N PHE A 124 16.77 17.52 -6.91
CA PHE A 124 16.90 16.09 -7.21
C PHE A 124 18.08 15.81 -8.13
N ILE A 125 18.25 16.57 -9.22
CA ILE A 125 19.39 16.41 -10.14
C ILE A 125 20.73 16.56 -9.39
N VAL A 126 20.82 17.49 -8.44
CA VAL A 126 22.02 17.66 -7.60
C VAL A 126 22.25 16.45 -6.70
N ILE A 127 21.22 15.93 -6.04
CA ILE A 127 21.33 14.71 -5.21
C ILE A 127 21.72 13.50 -6.07
N ASN A 128 21.08 13.34 -7.23
CA ASN A 128 21.31 12.20 -8.12
C ASN A 128 22.75 12.14 -8.65
N LYS A 129 23.40 13.29 -8.82
CA LYS A 129 24.84 13.38 -9.14
C LYS A 129 25.74 13.02 -7.97
N LYS A 130 25.28 13.20 -6.73
CA LYS A 130 26.07 12.93 -5.51
C LYS A 130 25.96 11.49 -5.02
N ILE A 131 24.84 10.81 -5.27
CA ILE A 131 24.64 9.42 -4.78
C ILE A 131 25.61 8.40 -5.40
N SER A 132 26.27 8.73 -6.51
CA SER A 132 27.34 7.91 -7.08
C SER A 132 28.68 8.03 -6.35
N ASP A 133 28.84 9.04 -5.48
CA ASP A 133 30.02 9.21 -4.64
C ASP A 133 29.93 8.25 -3.44
N PRO A 134 30.87 7.30 -3.28
CA PRO A 134 30.87 6.34 -2.17
C PRO A 134 30.90 6.98 -0.77
N SER A 135 31.44 8.20 -0.67
CA SER A 135 31.54 8.97 0.58
C SER A 135 30.25 9.70 0.94
N PHE A 136 29.33 9.87 -0.02
CA PHE A 136 28.08 10.57 0.19
C PHE A 136 27.04 9.65 0.82
N SER A 137 26.55 10.03 2.01
CA SER A 137 25.42 9.36 2.66
C SER A 137 24.18 10.26 2.59
N LEU A 138 23.17 9.82 1.84
CA LEU A 138 21.90 10.52 1.77
C LEU A 138 21.08 10.27 3.05
N THR A 139 20.63 11.35 3.68
CA THR A 139 19.68 11.30 4.80
C THR A 139 18.37 11.96 4.41
N VAL A 140 17.30 11.65 5.12
CA VAL A 140 15.98 12.29 4.94
C VAL A 140 16.05 13.82 5.05
N LYS A 141 16.88 14.33 5.98
CA LYS A 141 17.10 15.77 6.14
C LYS A 141 17.78 16.38 4.91
N ILE A 142 18.79 15.71 4.37
CA ILE A 142 19.46 16.15 3.13
C ILE A 142 18.47 16.09 1.96
N TRP A 143 17.74 14.98 1.79
CA TRP A 143 16.72 14.83 0.75
C TRP A 143 15.73 15.99 0.79
N LYS A 144 15.04 16.19 1.91
CA LYS A 144 14.07 17.28 2.11
C LYS A 144 14.67 18.66 1.86
N ARG A 145 15.89 18.92 2.36
CA ARG A 145 16.56 20.23 2.17
C ARG A 145 16.79 20.57 0.70
N PHE A 146 17.19 19.59 -0.10
CA PHE A 146 17.48 19.83 -1.51
C PHE A 146 16.22 19.82 -2.37
N THR A 147 15.27 18.95 -2.06
CA THR A 147 14.15 18.66 -2.96
C THR A 147 12.80 19.21 -2.49
N ASN A 148 12.72 19.83 -1.32
CA ASN A 148 11.46 20.19 -0.65
C ASN A 148 10.48 19.02 -0.48
N ALA A 149 11.02 17.79 -0.40
CA ALA A 149 10.22 16.58 -0.21
C ALA A 149 9.30 16.67 1.01
N THR A 150 8.06 16.23 0.82
CA THR A 150 7.07 16.12 1.89
C THR A 150 6.75 14.68 2.21
N GLY A 151 6.85 13.75 1.26
CA GLY A 151 6.49 12.34 1.41
C GLY A 151 7.35 11.56 2.41
N ILE A 152 8.53 12.07 2.78
CA ILE A 152 9.34 11.53 3.87
C ILE A 152 9.83 12.65 4.79
N ILE A 153 9.65 12.48 6.09
CA ILE A 153 9.95 13.48 7.11
C ILE A 153 10.74 12.88 8.27
N SER A 154 11.56 13.72 8.90
CA SER A 154 12.23 13.40 10.15
C SER A 154 11.65 14.27 11.27
N LYS A 155 11.10 13.63 12.30
CA LYS A 155 10.62 14.27 13.53
C LYS A 155 11.69 14.18 14.62
N GLN A 156 11.78 15.20 15.47
CA GLN A 156 12.64 15.23 16.65
C GLN A 156 11.80 15.12 17.93
N GLY A 157 12.42 14.73 19.05
CA GLY A 157 11.76 14.66 20.35
C GLY A 157 11.17 13.29 20.69
N ASN A 158 10.25 13.25 21.65
CA ASN A 158 9.56 12.03 22.05
C ASN A 158 8.60 11.59 20.93
N GLY A 159 8.70 10.34 20.47
CA GLY A 159 8.08 9.93 19.21
C GLY A 159 8.81 10.47 17.97
N GLY A 160 10.08 10.87 18.11
CA GLY A 160 10.95 11.22 17.00
C GLY A 160 11.30 10.01 16.14
N GLY A 161 11.77 10.26 14.93
CA GLY A 161 12.06 9.20 13.98
C GLY A 161 11.92 9.66 12.53
N THR A 162 11.96 8.69 11.63
CA THR A 162 11.64 8.90 10.22
C THR A 162 10.27 8.34 9.93
N TYR A 163 9.46 9.16 9.29
CA TYR A 163 8.09 8.84 8.89
C TYR A 163 7.95 9.07 7.40
N ALA A 164 7.10 8.28 6.75
CA ALA A 164 6.80 8.48 5.34
C ALA A 164 5.31 8.33 5.06
N HIS A 165 4.86 8.97 3.98
CA HIS A 165 3.53 8.74 3.43
C HIS A 165 3.32 7.26 3.16
N ARG A 166 2.08 6.78 3.28
CA ARG A 166 1.72 5.36 3.20
C ARG A 166 2.33 4.64 1.98
N ASP A 167 2.24 5.21 0.78
CA ASP A 167 2.80 4.57 -0.43
C ASP A 167 4.32 4.40 -0.36
N ILE A 168 5.01 5.38 0.22
CA ILE A 168 6.45 5.35 0.40
C ILE A 168 6.82 4.34 1.49
N ALA A 169 6.00 4.24 2.55
CA ALA A 169 6.17 3.24 3.59
C ALA A 169 5.96 1.81 3.05
N ILE A 170 5.03 1.61 2.12
CA ILE A 170 4.87 0.34 1.40
C ILE A 170 6.16 -0.03 0.67
N ASP A 171 6.75 0.89 -0.11
CA ASP A 171 8.01 0.64 -0.81
C ASP A 171 9.14 0.25 0.16
N PHE A 172 9.30 1.01 1.25
CA PHE A 172 10.29 0.69 2.28
C PHE A 172 10.05 -0.69 2.88
N TYR A 173 8.80 -1.02 3.19
CA TYR A 173 8.43 -2.30 3.78
C TYR A 173 8.76 -3.46 2.84
N ILE A 174 8.31 -3.42 1.59
CA ILE A 174 8.59 -4.51 0.63
C ILE A 174 10.06 -4.54 0.20
N TRP A 175 10.81 -3.46 0.41
CA TRP A 175 12.27 -3.48 0.31
C TRP A 175 12.93 -4.17 1.49
N ALA A 176 12.46 -3.93 2.71
CA ALA A 176 13.00 -4.54 3.92
C ALA A 176 12.59 -6.02 4.07
N PHE A 177 11.43 -6.41 3.54
CA PHE A 177 10.82 -7.75 3.65
C PHE A 177 10.60 -8.38 2.27
N PRO A 178 11.58 -9.14 1.74
CA PRO A 178 11.50 -9.73 0.40
C PRO A 178 10.35 -10.73 0.21
N ASP A 179 9.93 -11.42 1.26
CA ASP A 179 8.76 -12.30 1.29
C ASP A 179 7.47 -11.52 0.98
N LYS A 180 7.28 -10.37 1.62
CA LYS A 180 6.14 -9.46 1.36
C LYS A 180 6.15 -8.93 -0.06
N ARG A 181 7.33 -8.62 -0.60
CA ARG A 181 7.49 -8.26 -2.01
C ARG A 181 7.05 -9.39 -2.93
N TYR A 182 7.47 -10.63 -2.66
CA TYR A 182 7.08 -11.79 -3.45
C TYR A 182 5.56 -12.03 -3.41
N GLU A 183 4.95 -11.96 -2.23
CA GLU A 183 3.49 -12.05 -2.02
C GLU A 183 2.74 -11.03 -2.89
N LEU A 184 3.13 -9.74 -2.85
CA LEU A 184 2.52 -8.71 -3.70
C LEU A 184 2.73 -8.95 -5.20
N ILE A 185 3.91 -9.42 -5.61
CA ILE A 185 4.17 -9.75 -7.03
C ILE A 185 3.28 -10.91 -7.48
N ARG A 186 3.10 -11.93 -6.65
CA ARG A 186 2.20 -13.06 -6.92
C ARG A 186 0.74 -12.60 -7.01
N MET A 187 0.32 -11.73 -6.10
CA MET A 187 -1.01 -11.10 -6.11
C MET A 187 -1.29 -10.36 -7.43
N ILE A 188 -0.36 -9.49 -7.86
CA ILE A 188 -0.47 -8.73 -9.12
C ILE A 188 -0.45 -9.67 -10.34
N SER A 189 0.45 -10.63 -10.37
CA SER A 189 0.61 -11.54 -11.52
C SER A 189 -0.58 -12.50 -11.67
N GLY A 190 -1.12 -12.98 -10.55
CA GLY A 190 -2.34 -13.80 -10.54
C GLY A 190 -3.58 -13.03 -11.04
N LYS A 191 -3.66 -11.73 -10.73
CA LYS A 191 -4.71 -10.85 -11.24
C LYS A 191 -4.63 -10.68 -12.76
N ALA A 192 -3.43 -10.56 -13.32
CA ALA A 192 -3.26 -10.44 -14.77
C ALA A 192 -3.74 -11.70 -15.51
N SER A 193 -3.39 -12.90 -15.02
CA SER A 193 -3.87 -14.16 -15.62
C SER A 193 -5.39 -14.33 -15.51
N PHE A 194 -5.98 -13.86 -14.41
CA PHE A 194 -7.43 -13.89 -14.22
C PHE A 194 -8.16 -12.96 -15.20
N LEU A 195 -7.67 -11.73 -15.37
CA LEU A 195 -8.27 -10.77 -16.31
C LEU A 195 -8.19 -11.24 -17.76
N GLU A 196 -7.11 -11.91 -18.16
CA GLU A 196 -7.01 -12.52 -19.50
C GLU A 196 -7.99 -13.67 -19.68
N LYS A 197 -8.16 -14.53 -18.66
CA LYS A 197 -9.17 -15.61 -18.69
C LYS A 197 -10.59 -15.08 -18.83
N ILE A 198 -10.96 -14.03 -18.08
CA ILE A 198 -12.26 -13.37 -18.23
C ILE A 198 -12.44 -12.79 -19.64
N LYS A 199 -11.40 -12.15 -20.21
CA LYS A 199 -11.46 -11.62 -21.57
C LYS A 199 -11.67 -12.71 -22.61
N GLU A 200 -11.04 -13.88 -22.47
CA GLU A 200 -11.26 -15.03 -23.35
C GLU A 200 -12.69 -15.56 -23.23
N GLU A 201 -13.20 -15.76 -22.01
CA GLU A 201 -14.57 -16.22 -21.78
C GLU A 201 -15.60 -15.23 -22.36
N LEU A 202 -15.39 -13.92 -22.21
CA LEU A 202 -16.26 -12.89 -22.78
C LEU A 202 -16.15 -12.77 -24.31
N LYS A 203 -15.03 -13.17 -24.92
CA LYS A 203 -14.90 -13.26 -26.39
C LYS A 203 -15.70 -14.44 -26.94
N ILE A 204 -15.73 -15.56 -26.23
CA ILE A 204 -16.50 -16.76 -26.61
C ILE A 204 -18.01 -16.48 -26.55
N ILE A 205 -18.47 -15.62 -25.63
CA ILE A 205 -19.88 -15.24 -25.48
C ILE A 205 -20.37 -14.24 -26.56
N LYS A 206 -19.46 -13.64 -27.35
CA LYS A 206 -19.82 -12.71 -28.44
C LYS A 206 -19.98 -13.38 -29.82
N VAL A 207 -20.12 -14.71 -29.87
CA VAL A 207 -20.48 -15.49 -31.07
C VAL A 207 -21.83 -16.14 -30.85
#